data_AF-A0A7W0VQT0-F1
#
_entry.id   AF-A0A7W0VQT0-F1
#
_cell.length_a   1.000
_cell.length_b   1.000
_cell.length_c   1.000
_cell.angle_alpha   90.00
_cell.angle_beta   90.00
_cell.angle_gamma   90.00
#
_symmetry.space_group_name_H-M   'P 1'
#
loop_
_entity.id
_entity.type
_entity.pdbx_description
1 polymer ?
#
loop_
_entity_poly.entity_id
_entity_poly.type
_entity_poly.pdbx_seq_one_letter_code
_entity_poly.pdbx_strand_id
1 'polypeptide(L)'
;MRLCVLLVIAGCASPRDLELGIDRVDPGVGRSNADVRIRIEGTFHLPLRSDLDGTTLAAGRLAVTLDDVEATDVVWHGEQLIEATVPAGIAAGPHDVTVHLGEERAVLPASYLVLGDAARLVFTTPPMSVSACTCTAAIDLEVRDAADQRVTVMTPTLVSLGADTPGVTFYPDATCSTAVTQVSIEPGGSSAQLAFEATTMGTPTITASSPALASASQLELVSGSPPQWFVDADGDGFGDSTMTSFACDRPAGQVSVGGDCDDAPGACGAGCYPGNPAPDVCDGRDQDCSAATADGVGDPQLGVACDGADLDQCREGTLGCTTGTLVCSDVTASSVEGPAGSARCTDMIDNDCDGRTDLADPGCATCVPAGCLAAGGSCIGTTCVIVATGATRVNCPPGMGCQVRCETAGSCEQGVSCGTASSCDVRCIGAGACRSGGVDCSGAELCDVRCEGTAACEHGSASTSVNCRRSTCSVTCTGTDACEDGIAASTGGTCTAHCCNGGCAGGTATCTTDNVCM
;
A
#
# COMPACT_ATOMS: atom_id res chain seq x y z
N MET A 1 80.37 -68.02 48.97
CA MET A 1 80.29 -67.92 50.45
C MET A 1 79.75 -66.53 50.81
N ARG A 2 78.45 -66.42 51.09
CA ARG A 2 77.84 -65.27 51.79
C ARG A 2 76.61 -65.80 52.51
N LEU A 3 76.62 -65.65 53.83
CA LEU A 3 75.59 -66.14 54.75
C LEU A 3 74.47 -65.10 54.78
N CYS A 4 73.21 -65.52 54.66
CA CYS A 4 72.06 -64.67 54.97
C CYS A 4 71.21 -65.40 56.01
N VAL A 5 71.15 -64.85 57.22
CA VAL A 5 70.48 -65.48 58.36
C VAL A 5 68.98 -65.16 58.26
N LEU A 6 68.15 -66.19 58.10
CA LEU A 6 66.71 -66.05 58.17
C LEU A 6 66.27 -66.11 59.65
N LEU A 7 66.10 -64.95 60.27
CA LEU A 7 65.67 -64.85 61.66
C LEU A 7 64.14 -64.98 61.74
N VAL A 8 63.65 -66.16 62.11
CA VAL A 8 62.22 -66.38 62.42
C VAL A 8 61.94 -65.81 63.81
N ILE A 9 61.43 -64.58 63.86
CA ILE A 9 60.87 -64.02 65.10
C ILE A 9 59.45 -64.55 65.26
N ALA A 10 59.27 -65.50 66.17
CA ALA A 10 57.95 -65.85 66.67
C ALA A 10 57.43 -64.68 67.53
N GLY A 11 56.71 -63.75 66.89
CA GLY A 11 56.00 -62.70 67.60
C GLY A 11 54.85 -63.32 68.40
N CYS A 12 54.93 -63.29 69.73
CA CYS A 12 53.76 -63.50 70.56
C CYS A 12 52.73 -62.42 70.21
N ALA A 13 51.61 -62.83 69.62
CA ALA A 13 50.45 -61.95 69.59
C ALA A 13 50.05 -61.66 71.04
N SER A 14 50.01 -60.39 71.42
CA SER A 14 49.29 -59.98 72.63
C SER A 14 47.87 -60.55 72.54
N PRO A 15 47.23 -60.99 73.64
CA PRO A 15 45.78 -61.05 73.64
C PRO A 15 45.29 -59.69 73.16
N ARG A 16 44.42 -59.71 72.14
CA ARG A 16 43.70 -58.50 71.75
C ARG A 16 42.81 -58.18 72.93
N ASP A 17 43.02 -57.03 73.56
CA ASP A 17 41.91 -56.35 74.20
C ASP A 17 40.85 -56.19 73.09
N LEU A 18 39.65 -56.77 73.28
CA LEU A 18 38.53 -56.51 72.38
C LEU A 18 38.02 -55.11 72.72
N GLU A 19 38.76 -54.11 72.26
CA GLU A 19 38.44 -52.70 72.43
C GLU A 19 37.06 -52.43 71.82
N LEU A 20 36.18 -51.84 72.62
CA LEU A 20 34.83 -51.48 72.23
C LEU A 20 34.88 -50.59 70.97
N GLY A 21 34.27 -51.04 69.88
CA GLY A 21 34.41 -50.39 68.57
C GLY A 21 33.14 -50.47 67.73
N ILE A 22 32.91 -49.43 66.92
CA ILE A 22 31.87 -49.37 65.91
C ILE A 22 32.56 -49.41 64.55
N ASP A 23 32.21 -50.38 63.70
CA ASP A 23 32.76 -50.52 62.35
C ASP A 23 31.88 -49.82 61.30
N ARG A 24 30.55 -49.85 61.48
CA ARG A 24 29.58 -49.29 60.52
C ARG A 24 28.23 -48.94 61.17
N VAL A 25 27.58 -47.93 60.61
CA VAL A 25 26.15 -47.63 60.82
C VAL A 25 25.40 -47.83 59.50
N ASP A 26 24.24 -48.50 59.53
CA ASP A 26 23.43 -48.80 58.34
C ASP A 26 21.91 -48.66 58.61
N PRO A 27 21.17 -47.79 57.90
CA PRO A 27 21.68 -46.78 56.97
C PRO A 27 22.52 -45.71 57.70
N GLY A 28 23.59 -45.23 57.08
CA GLY A 28 24.38 -44.09 57.57
C GLY A 28 23.75 -42.72 57.27
N VAL A 29 22.44 -42.66 57.01
CA VAL A 29 21.73 -41.44 56.59
C VAL A 29 20.25 -41.52 56.96
N GLY A 30 19.66 -40.38 57.34
CA GLY A 30 18.23 -40.22 57.59
C GLY A 30 17.75 -38.79 57.38
N ARG A 31 16.45 -38.52 57.56
CA ARG A 31 15.89 -37.15 57.50
C ARG A 31 15.58 -36.60 58.89
N SER A 32 15.71 -35.29 59.06
CA SER A 32 15.37 -34.57 60.30
C SER A 32 13.88 -34.65 60.69
N ASN A 33 12.99 -35.14 59.83
CA ASN A 33 11.54 -35.18 60.03
C ASN A 33 10.96 -36.57 60.34
N ALA A 34 11.80 -37.63 60.37
CA ALA A 34 11.33 -39.01 60.49
C ALA A 34 12.24 -39.83 61.41
N ASP A 35 11.64 -40.72 62.20
CA ASP A 35 12.38 -41.70 62.98
C ASP A 35 13.01 -42.74 62.03
N VAL A 36 14.29 -43.06 62.22
CA VAL A 36 15.05 -43.98 61.35
C VAL A 36 15.67 -45.10 62.19
N ARG A 37 15.26 -46.34 61.93
CA ARG A 37 15.88 -47.52 62.54
C ARG A 37 17.24 -47.78 61.88
N ILE A 38 18.29 -47.80 62.69
CA ILE A 38 19.67 -48.07 62.30
C ILE A 38 20.19 -49.37 62.90
N ARG A 39 21.10 -50.01 62.17
CA ARG A 39 21.96 -51.09 62.63
C ARG A 39 23.36 -50.54 62.86
N ILE A 40 23.95 -50.90 63.98
CA ILE A 40 25.30 -50.52 64.38
C ILE A 40 26.10 -51.81 64.47
N GLU A 41 27.01 -51.99 63.52
CA GLU A 41 27.87 -53.17 63.39
C GLU A 41 29.25 -52.82 63.95
N GLY A 42 29.88 -53.74 64.68
CA GLY A 42 31.12 -53.46 65.39
C GLY A 42 31.64 -54.61 66.24
N THR A 43 32.42 -54.26 67.25
CA THR A 43 32.92 -55.17 68.30
C THR A 43 32.44 -54.66 69.65
N PHE A 44 31.40 -55.29 70.18
CA PHE A 44 30.75 -54.97 71.46
C PHE A 44 30.98 -56.09 72.47
N HIS A 45 32.24 -56.49 72.68
CA HIS A 45 32.53 -57.52 73.68
C HIS A 45 32.45 -56.92 75.08
N LEU A 46 31.41 -57.30 75.85
CA LEU A 46 31.34 -56.96 77.26
C LEU A 46 32.27 -57.89 78.04
N PRO A 47 33.28 -57.38 78.77
CA PRO A 47 34.04 -58.18 79.72
C PRO A 47 33.14 -58.54 80.90
N LEU A 48 32.34 -59.59 80.75
CA LEU A 48 31.48 -60.14 81.79
C LEU A 48 32.32 -60.63 82.97
N ARG A 49 32.58 -59.74 83.93
CA ARG A 49 33.00 -60.11 85.28
C ARG A 49 31.80 -60.71 86.01
N SER A 50 31.46 -61.95 85.63
CA SER A 50 30.59 -62.80 86.42
C SER A 50 31.32 -63.16 87.70
N ASP A 51 31.06 -62.41 88.77
CA ASP A 51 31.11 -62.97 90.11
C ASP A 51 30.07 -64.11 90.13
N LEU A 52 30.55 -65.35 90.15
CA LEU A 52 29.73 -66.56 90.10
C LEU A 52 28.92 -66.80 91.40
N ASP A 53 29.10 -65.94 92.40
CA ASP A 53 28.67 -66.17 93.77
C ASP A 53 27.66 -65.10 94.28
N GLY A 54 27.36 -64.03 93.51
CA GLY A 54 26.77 -62.81 94.08
C GLY A 54 25.78 -61.94 93.25
N THR A 55 24.70 -62.50 92.72
CA THR A 55 23.38 -61.86 92.44
C THR A 55 23.23 -60.49 91.72
N THR A 56 24.27 -59.84 91.23
CA THR A 56 24.17 -58.58 90.45
C THR A 56 25.01 -58.62 89.18
N LEU A 57 24.37 -58.85 88.04
CA LEU A 57 24.94 -58.47 86.74
C LEU A 57 24.93 -56.94 86.63
N ALA A 58 26.05 -56.31 87.01
CA ALA A 58 26.29 -54.89 86.76
C ALA A 58 26.66 -54.64 85.28
N ALA A 59 25.85 -55.14 84.35
CA ALA A 59 25.84 -54.61 83.00
C ALA A 59 25.29 -53.18 83.09
N GLY A 60 26.13 -52.18 82.78
CA GLY A 60 25.73 -50.78 82.81
C GLY A 60 24.62 -50.47 81.79
N ARG A 61 24.12 -49.24 81.81
CA ARG A 61 23.14 -48.79 80.81
C ARG A 61 23.76 -48.91 79.42
N LEU A 62 23.13 -49.72 78.56
CA LEU A 62 23.29 -49.63 77.11
C LEU A 62 22.55 -48.39 76.62
N ALA A 63 23.25 -47.49 75.95
CA ALA A 63 22.66 -46.35 75.26
C ALA A 63 23.37 -46.11 73.93
N VAL A 64 22.66 -45.53 72.98
CA VAL A 64 23.21 -45.01 71.72
C VAL A 64 22.90 -43.52 71.69
N THR A 65 23.86 -42.69 71.32
CA THR A 65 23.64 -41.26 71.06
C THR A 65 24.13 -40.87 69.67
N LEU A 66 23.45 -39.90 69.06
CA LEU A 66 23.95 -39.11 67.94
C LEU A 66 24.34 -37.75 68.49
N ASP A 67 25.65 -37.51 68.60
CA ASP A 67 26.23 -36.47 69.46
C ASP A 67 25.60 -36.52 70.87
N ASP A 68 24.84 -35.48 71.24
CA ASP A 68 24.14 -35.32 72.53
C ASP A 68 22.69 -35.88 72.55
N VAL A 69 22.16 -36.39 71.42
CA VAL A 69 20.77 -36.88 71.32
C VAL A 69 20.70 -38.39 71.58
N GLU A 70 19.95 -38.83 72.60
CA GLU A 70 19.70 -40.25 72.84
C GLU A 70 18.79 -40.87 71.76
N ALA A 71 19.24 -42.00 71.20
CA ALA A 71 18.42 -42.85 70.34
C ALA A 71 17.46 -43.72 71.17
N THR A 72 16.30 -44.05 70.58
CA THR A 72 15.25 -44.87 71.19
C THR A 72 15.34 -46.33 70.73
N ASP A 73 14.51 -47.21 71.29
CA ASP A 73 14.38 -48.63 70.92
C ASP A 73 15.72 -49.39 70.77
N VAL A 74 16.69 -49.10 71.65
CA VAL A 74 18.02 -49.71 71.59
C VAL A 74 17.94 -51.19 71.99
N VAL A 75 18.27 -52.08 71.06
CA VAL A 75 18.24 -53.55 71.22
C VAL A 75 19.61 -54.13 70.91
N TRP A 76 20.17 -54.86 71.89
CA TRP A 76 21.37 -55.66 71.72
C TRP A 76 21.03 -57.02 71.09
N HIS A 77 21.59 -57.31 69.92
CA HIS A 77 21.40 -58.60 69.23
C HIS A 77 22.59 -59.55 69.38
N GLY A 78 23.76 -59.05 69.78
CA GLY A 78 24.96 -59.84 70.04
C GLY A 78 26.20 -58.96 70.10
N GLU A 79 27.37 -59.56 70.31
CA GLU A 79 28.67 -58.86 70.41
C GLU A 79 29.10 -58.14 69.11
N GLN A 80 28.30 -58.19 68.04
CA GLN A 80 28.58 -57.56 66.75
C GLN A 80 27.44 -56.71 66.19
N LEU A 81 26.28 -56.65 66.86
CA LEU A 81 25.11 -55.92 66.34
C LEU A 81 24.26 -55.32 67.46
N ILE A 82 24.08 -54.00 67.37
CA ILE A 82 23.06 -53.25 68.10
C ILE A 82 22.09 -52.66 67.06
N GLU A 83 20.80 -52.69 67.34
CA GLU A 83 19.80 -51.88 66.63
C GLU A 83 19.34 -50.73 67.52
N ALA A 84 19.04 -49.59 66.90
CA ALA A 84 18.48 -48.42 67.59
C ALA A 84 17.59 -47.63 66.63
N THR A 85 16.73 -46.76 67.16
CA THR A 85 15.94 -45.80 66.40
C THR A 85 16.49 -44.39 66.62
N VAL A 86 17.01 -43.78 65.56
CA VAL A 86 17.33 -42.35 65.55
C VAL A 86 16.02 -41.56 65.53
N PRO A 87 15.74 -40.68 66.51
CA PRO A 87 14.52 -39.91 66.54
C PRO A 87 14.52 -38.77 65.51
N ALA A 88 13.33 -38.36 65.07
CA ALA A 88 13.12 -37.12 64.35
C ALA A 88 13.48 -35.87 65.20
N GLY A 89 13.70 -34.73 64.54
CA GLY A 89 13.99 -33.44 65.17
C GLY A 89 15.47 -33.12 65.35
N ILE A 90 16.38 -34.01 64.94
CA ILE A 90 17.82 -33.74 64.92
C ILE A 90 18.15 -32.72 63.82
N ALA A 91 19.10 -31.82 64.07
CA ALA A 91 19.55 -30.82 63.11
C ALA A 91 20.17 -31.48 61.86
N ALA A 92 20.17 -30.77 60.73
CA ALA A 92 20.84 -31.27 59.52
C ALA A 92 22.37 -31.18 59.66
N GLY A 93 23.08 -32.26 59.27
CA GLY A 93 24.53 -32.34 59.34
C GLY A 93 25.06 -33.76 59.55
N PRO A 94 26.39 -33.94 59.50
CA PRO A 94 27.04 -35.16 59.97
C PRO A 94 27.04 -35.20 61.51
N HIS A 95 26.73 -36.36 62.07
CA HIS A 95 26.72 -36.63 63.51
C HIS A 95 27.62 -37.81 63.86
N ASP A 96 28.23 -37.77 65.04
CA ASP A 96 29.01 -38.85 65.61
C ASP A 96 28.07 -39.85 66.28
N VAL A 97 28.11 -41.13 65.87
CA VAL A 97 27.35 -42.19 66.56
C VAL A 97 28.18 -42.74 67.70
N THR A 98 27.68 -42.63 68.93
CA THR A 98 28.32 -43.14 70.13
C THR A 98 27.51 -44.28 70.73
N VAL A 99 28.15 -45.43 70.96
CA VAL A 99 27.61 -46.55 71.75
C VAL A 99 28.22 -46.47 73.14
N HIS A 100 27.38 -46.37 74.18
CA HIS A 100 27.77 -46.32 75.59
C HIS A 100 27.41 -47.64 76.28
N LEU A 101 28.41 -48.30 76.87
CA LEU A 101 28.27 -49.58 77.60
C LEU A 101 28.75 -49.39 79.05
N GLY A 102 27.88 -48.84 79.90
CA GLY A 102 28.25 -48.49 81.27
C GLY A 102 29.19 -47.28 81.31
N GLU A 103 30.46 -47.50 81.65
CA GLU A 103 31.49 -46.42 81.66
C GLU A 103 32.32 -46.39 80.37
N GLU A 104 32.29 -47.45 79.55
CA GLU A 104 33.00 -47.50 78.27
C GLU A 104 32.15 -46.94 77.13
N ARG A 105 32.79 -46.36 76.12
CA ARG A 105 32.11 -45.86 74.92
C ARG A 105 32.95 -46.06 73.66
N ALA A 106 32.31 -46.40 72.55
CA ALA A 106 32.86 -46.28 71.20
C ALA A 106 32.20 -45.11 70.47
N VAL A 107 32.97 -44.37 69.68
CA VAL A 107 32.49 -43.28 68.83
C VAL A 107 32.92 -43.58 67.39
N LEU A 108 31.99 -43.54 66.44
CA LEU A 108 32.32 -43.47 65.02
C LEU A 108 32.01 -42.05 64.52
N PRO A 109 33.02 -41.22 64.23
CA PRO A 109 32.79 -39.82 63.92
C PRO A 109 32.18 -39.63 62.54
N ALA A 110 31.26 -38.66 62.41
CA ALA A 110 30.51 -38.33 61.20
C ALA A 110 29.86 -39.53 60.49
N SER A 111 29.51 -40.60 61.22
CA SER A 111 29.04 -41.86 60.65
C SER A 111 27.57 -41.88 60.25
N TYR A 112 26.82 -40.86 60.66
CA TYR A 112 25.42 -40.71 60.31
C TYR A 112 25.12 -39.30 59.81
N LEU A 113 24.56 -39.18 58.61
CA LEU A 113 24.18 -37.91 58.01
C LEU A 113 22.68 -37.66 58.20
N VAL A 114 22.32 -36.62 58.96
CA VAL A 114 20.95 -36.12 58.99
C VAL A 114 20.78 -35.13 57.84
N LEU A 115 19.88 -35.45 56.92
CA LEU A 115 19.43 -34.56 55.86
C LEU A 115 18.32 -33.66 56.40
N GLY A 116 18.42 -32.35 56.16
CA GLY A 116 17.31 -31.43 56.41
C GLY A 116 16.10 -31.77 55.53
N ASP A 117 14.91 -31.42 56.01
CA ASP A 117 13.68 -31.57 55.24
C ASP A 117 13.33 -30.31 54.43
N ALA A 118 12.65 -30.51 53.30
CA ALA A 118 12.29 -29.42 52.40
C ALA A 118 11.29 -28.47 53.09
N ALA A 119 11.65 -27.19 53.26
CA ALA A 119 10.86 -26.22 54.03
C ALA A 119 10.35 -25.03 53.21
N ARG A 120 11.15 -24.53 52.25
CA ARG A 120 10.79 -23.39 51.40
C ARG A 120 11.37 -23.49 49.99
N LEU A 121 10.81 -22.69 49.11
CA LEU A 121 11.41 -22.31 47.85
C LEU A 121 12.27 -21.04 48.04
N VAL A 122 13.31 -20.88 47.23
CA VAL A 122 14.16 -19.67 47.18
C VAL A 122 14.58 -19.41 45.73
N PHE A 123 14.36 -18.19 45.22
CA PHE A 123 15.02 -17.74 43.98
C PHE A 123 16.49 -17.44 44.29
N THR A 124 17.43 -18.11 43.61
CA THR A 124 18.87 -17.90 43.80
C THR A 124 19.50 -17.01 42.73
N THR A 125 18.84 -16.83 41.59
CA THR A 125 19.11 -15.71 40.68
C THR A 125 18.69 -14.40 41.35
N PRO A 126 19.54 -13.34 41.37
CA PRO A 126 19.14 -12.02 41.87
C PRO A 126 18.04 -11.39 40.99
N PRO A 127 17.28 -10.40 41.52
CA PRO A 127 16.30 -9.65 40.73
C PRO A 127 16.90 -9.11 39.44
N MET A 128 16.19 -9.28 38.33
CA MET A 128 16.60 -8.88 37.00
C MET A 128 15.95 -7.57 36.56
N SER A 129 16.54 -7.00 35.52
CA SER A 129 16.02 -5.83 34.81
C SER A 129 15.97 -6.19 33.34
N VAL A 130 14.75 -6.31 32.80
CA VAL A 130 14.51 -6.75 31.42
C VAL A 130 13.71 -5.68 30.66
N SER A 131 13.80 -5.72 29.34
CA SER A 131 12.90 -4.96 28.49
C SER A 131 11.57 -5.69 28.35
N ALA A 132 10.47 -4.95 28.18
CA ALA A 132 9.22 -5.55 27.73
C ALA A 132 9.46 -6.34 26.42
N CYS A 133 8.71 -7.42 26.23
CA CYS A 133 8.82 -8.30 25.04
C CYS A 133 10.20 -8.94 24.84
N THR A 134 10.93 -9.18 25.93
CA THR A 134 12.22 -9.89 25.91
C THR A 134 12.19 -11.01 26.92
N CYS A 135 12.46 -12.24 26.46
CA CYS A 135 12.66 -13.41 27.32
C CYS A 135 13.78 -13.14 28.34
N THR A 136 13.54 -13.43 29.62
CA THR A 136 14.58 -13.31 30.65
C THR A 136 15.69 -14.35 30.44
N ALA A 137 16.86 -14.10 31.06
CA ALA A 137 17.77 -15.20 31.36
C ALA A 137 17.11 -16.24 32.28
N ALA A 138 17.73 -17.41 32.45
CA ALA A 138 17.22 -18.43 33.35
C ALA A 138 17.22 -17.94 34.81
N ILE A 139 16.09 -18.11 35.48
CA ILE A 139 15.90 -17.90 36.90
C ILE A 139 16.01 -19.27 37.57
N ASP A 140 17.01 -19.43 38.44
CA ASP A 140 17.20 -20.63 39.24
C ASP A 140 16.33 -20.54 40.50
N LEU A 141 15.52 -21.59 40.71
CA LEU A 141 14.69 -21.79 41.88
C LEU A 141 15.17 -23.03 42.65
N GLU A 142 15.39 -22.90 43.95
CA GLU A 142 15.91 -23.97 44.80
C GLU A 142 14.97 -24.34 45.95
N VAL A 143 15.02 -25.60 46.36
CA VAL A 143 14.41 -26.09 47.61
C VAL A 143 15.45 -25.97 48.73
N ARG A 144 15.07 -25.22 49.77
CA ARG A 144 15.89 -25.02 50.97
C ARG A 144 15.18 -25.55 52.22
N ASP A 145 15.95 -26.07 53.17
CA ASP A 145 15.48 -26.43 54.50
C ASP A 145 15.40 -25.22 55.45
N ALA A 146 15.05 -25.48 56.71
CA ALA A 146 14.99 -24.45 57.75
C ALA A 146 16.37 -23.80 58.07
N ALA A 147 17.49 -24.46 57.72
CA ALA A 147 18.86 -23.98 57.92
C ALA A 147 19.45 -23.28 56.67
N ASP A 148 18.63 -23.05 55.63
CA ASP A 148 19.05 -22.53 54.31
C ASP A 148 20.00 -23.45 53.54
N GLN A 149 20.03 -24.75 53.83
CA GLN A 149 20.76 -25.74 53.05
C GLN A 149 19.91 -26.25 51.88
N ARG A 150 20.57 -26.52 50.74
CA ARG A 150 19.93 -27.10 49.54
C ARG A 150 19.57 -28.56 49.81
N VAL A 151 18.30 -28.91 49.62
CA VAL A 151 17.77 -30.25 49.91
C VAL A 151 17.13 -30.86 48.66
N THR A 152 17.32 -32.16 48.48
CA THR A 152 16.66 -32.93 47.40
C THR A 152 15.24 -33.34 47.80
N VAL A 153 14.32 -33.30 46.84
CA VAL A 153 12.94 -33.76 47.03
C VAL A 153 12.83 -35.27 46.75
N MET A 154 11.96 -35.98 47.46
CA MET A 154 11.77 -37.44 47.28
C MET A 154 10.54 -37.78 46.43
N THR A 155 9.66 -36.82 46.22
CA THR A 155 8.46 -36.89 45.38
C THR A 155 8.46 -35.68 44.44
N PRO A 156 7.80 -35.76 43.26
CA PRO A 156 7.72 -34.64 42.34
C PRO A 156 7.09 -33.44 43.04
N THR A 157 7.84 -32.34 43.15
CA THR A 157 7.39 -31.10 43.77
C THR A 157 6.92 -30.17 42.67
N LEU A 158 5.60 -30.04 42.53
CA LEU A 158 4.99 -29.10 41.59
C LEU A 158 5.04 -27.69 42.19
N VAL A 159 5.61 -26.76 41.43
CA VAL A 159 5.72 -25.34 41.78
C VAL A 159 4.83 -24.55 40.83
N SER A 160 3.75 -23.98 41.36
CA SER A 160 2.88 -23.05 40.64
C SER A 160 3.54 -21.67 40.57
N LEU A 161 3.54 -21.10 39.37
CA LEU A 161 4.11 -19.78 39.07
C LEU A 161 2.99 -18.73 38.89
N GLY A 162 3.23 -17.52 39.35
CA GLY A 162 2.30 -16.40 39.20
C GLY A 162 2.98 -15.05 39.37
N ALA A 163 2.30 -13.99 38.93
CA ALA A 163 2.72 -12.60 39.12
C ALA A 163 1.55 -11.76 39.66
N ASP A 164 1.87 -10.67 40.35
CA ASP A 164 0.89 -9.70 40.87
C ASP A 164 0.33 -8.74 39.80
N THR A 165 0.87 -8.78 38.60
CA THR A 165 0.68 -7.82 37.51
C THR A 165 0.28 -8.55 36.22
N PRO A 166 -0.68 -8.01 35.44
CA PRO A 166 -1.06 -8.60 34.16
C PRO A 166 0.08 -8.57 33.12
N GLY A 167 0.04 -9.51 32.17
CA GLY A 167 0.97 -9.53 31.04
C GLY A 167 2.31 -10.21 31.30
N VAL A 168 2.47 -10.93 32.40
CA VAL A 168 3.62 -11.81 32.65
C VAL A 168 3.29 -13.24 32.22
N THR A 169 4.13 -13.82 31.36
CA THR A 169 4.05 -15.23 30.91
C THR A 169 5.30 -15.96 31.39
N PHE A 170 5.14 -17.15 31.97
CA PHE A 170 6.25 -17.97 32.45
C PHE A 170 6.61 -19.10 31.48
N TYR A 171 7.86 -19.51 31.50
CA TYR A 171 8.46 -20.53 30.64
C TYR A 171 9.37 -21.45 31.47
N PRO A 172 9.59 -22.71 31.07
CA PRO A 172 10.42 -23.65 31.83
C PRO A 172 11.93 -23.39 31.70
N ASP A 173 12.33 -22.57 30.72
CA ASP A 173 13.72 -22.23 30.40
C ASP A 173 13.80 -20.90 29.64
N ALA A 174 15.03 -20.40 29.47
CA ALA A 174 15.33 -19.14 28.79
C ALA A 174 15.23 -19.17 27.24
N THR A 175 14.54 -20.17 26.66
CA THR A 175 14.16 -20.12 25.23
C THR A 175 12.82 -19.42 24.99
N CYS A 176 12.01 -19.27 26.06
CA CYS A 176 10.63 -18.78 26.02
C CYS A 176 9.74 -19.38 24.91
N SER A 177 9.96 -20.66 24.58
CA SER A 177 9.30 -21.32 23.45
C SER A 177 7.93 -21.92 23.75
N THR A 178 7.65 -22.32 24.99
CA THR A 178 6.36 -22.88 25.43
C THR A 178 5.98 -22.35 26.79
N ALA A 179 4.86 -21.63 26.87
CA ALA A 179 4.38 -21.06 28.12
C ALA A 179 3.91 -22.16 29.11
N VAL A 180 4.18 -21.94 30.41
CA VAL A 180 3.80 -22.82 31.52
C VAL A 180 3.21 -22.02 32.68
N THR A 181 2.37 -22.67 33.48
CA THR A 181 1.87 -22.13 34.76
C THR A 181 2.52 -22.81 35.98
N GLN A 182 3.35 -23.83 35.73
CA GLN A 182 4.04 -24.58 36.77
C GLN A 182 5.34 -25.19 36.22
N VAL A 183 6.31 -25.41 37.10
CA VAL A 183 7.52 -26.21 36.85
C VAL A 183 7.60 -27.33 37.89
N SER A 184 8.25 -28.44 37.57
CA SER A 184 8.45 -29.55 38.51
C SER A 184 9.91 -29.66 38.95
N ILE A 185 10.10 -30.00 40.23
CA ILE A 185 11.37 -30.51 40.74
C ILE A 185 11.17 -32.00 40.94
N GLU A 186 11.82 -32.80 40.09
CA GLU A 186 11.69 -34.26 40.09
C GLU A 186 12.40 -34.92 41.29
N PRO A 187 12.02 -36.15 41.68
CA PRO A 187 12.68 -36.89 42.75
C PRO A 187 14.19 -37.01 42.57
N GLY A 188 14.95 -36.70 43.63
CA GLY A 188 16.41 -36.57 43.61
C GLY A 188 16.93 -35.21 43.14
N GLY A 189 16.09 -34.37 42.53
CA GLY A 189 16.38 -32.98 42.22
C GLY A 189 16.26 -32.05 43.43
N SER A 190 16.90 -30.88 43.36
CA SER A 190 16.87 -29.84 44.42
C SER A 190 16.60 -28.43 43.88
N SER A 191 16.41 -28.30 42.57
CA SER A 191 16.19 -27.02 41.88
C SER A 191 15.44 -27.23 40.57
N ALA A 192 14.75 -26.19 40.12
CA ALA A 192 14.19 -26.05 38.77
C ALA A 192 14.66 -24.72 38.16
N GLN A 193 14.52 -24.58 36.85
CA GLN A 193 14.64 -23.32 36.16
C GLN A 193 13.27 -22.84 35.68
N LEU A 194 13.17 -21.53 35.50
CA LEU A 194 12.10 -20.88 34.78
C LEU A 194 12.66 -19.65 34.05
N ALA A 195 11.88 -19.07 33.16
CA ALA A 195 12.06 -17.71 32.65
C ALA A 195 10.69 -17.03 32.62
N PHE A 196 10.67 -15.72 32.38
CA PHE A 196 9.43 -15.02 32.05
C PHE A 196 9.62 -14.06 30.87
N GLU A 197 8.51 -13.67 30.29
CA GLU A 197 8.38 -12.51 29.40
C GLU A 197 7.28 -11.63 29.96
N ALA A 198 7.42 -10.31 29.83
CA ALA A 198 6.45 -9.35 30.32
C ALA A 198 6.08 -8.32 29.24
N THR A 199 4.78 -8.06 29.08
CA THR A 199 4.25 -7.05 28.16
C THR A 199 3.95 -5.72 28.83
N THR A 200 3.91 -5.67 30.16
CA THR A 200 3.58 -4.45 30.93
C THR A 200 4.82 -3.89 31.61
N MET A 201 5.15 -2.63 31.33
CA MET A 201 6.22 -1.89 32.03
C MET A 201 5.86 -1.74 33.52
N GLY A 202 6.83 -1.98 34.41
CA GLY A 202 6.61 -1.84 35.84
C GLY A 202 7.56 -2.72 36.66
N THR A 203 7.12 -3.07 37.87
CA THR A 203 7.88 -3.94 38.79
C THR A 203 7.03 -5.15 39.17
N PRO A 204 6.96 -6.20 38.33
CA PRO A 204 6.17 -7.38 38.63
C PRO A 204 6.79 -8.17 39.79
N THR A 205 5.98 -8.56 40.77
CA THR A 205 6.39 -9.52 41.80
C THR A 205 6.08 -10.93 41.31
N ILE A 206 7.09 -11.64 40.82
CA ILE A 206 6.96 -13.06 40.49
C ILE A 206 6.92 -13.89 41.77
N THR A 207 6.12 -14.96 41.79
CA THR A 207 5.94 -15.83 42.96
C THR A 207 5.94 -17.29 42.54
N ALA A 208 6.76 -18.09 43.24
CA ALA A 208 6.82 -19.54 43.14
C ALA A 208 6.21 -20.14 44.41
N SER A 209 5.19 -20.99 44.25
CA SER A 209 4.41 -21.55 45.35
C SER A 209 4.20 -23.05 45.22
N SER A 210 4.07 -23.76 46.33
CA SER A 210 3.73 -25.19 46.35
C SER A 210 2.83 -25.51 47.55
N PRO A 211 2.14 -26.67 47.58
CA PRO A 211 1.27 -27.02 48.71
C PRO A 211 2.01 -27.31 50.03
N ALA A 212 3.32 -27.66 49.96
CA ALA A 212 4.08 -28.18 51.11
C ALA A 212 5.25 -27.29 51.56
N LEU A 213 5.71 -26.36 50.71
CA LEU A 213 6.84 -25.48 50.97
C LEU A 213 6.38 -24.03 51.07
N ALA A 214 7.00 -23.25 51.96
CA ALA A 214 6.80 -21.80 51.96
C ALA A 214 7.23 -21.19 50.61
N SER A 215 6.40 -20.31 50.05
CA SER A 215 6.60 -19.68 48.76
C SER A 215 7.83 -18.76 48.71
N ALA A 216 8.41 -18.61 47.53
CA ALA A 216 9.35 -17.55 47.20
C ALA A 216 8.63 -16.45 46.41
N SER A 217 8.99 -15.19 46.65
CA SER A 217 8.57 -14.06 45.82
C SER A 217 9.77 -13.16 45.53
N GLN A 218 9.83 -12.61 44.32
CA GLN A 218 10.91 -11.75 43.85
C GLN A 218 10.33 -10.58 43.06
N LEU A 219 10.77 -9.36 43.37
CA LEU A 219 10.37 -8.14 42.69
C LEU A 219 11.31 -7.89 41.53
N GLU A 220 10.81 -7.97 40.30
CA GLU A 220 11.56 -7.76 39.07
C GLU A 220 11.40 -6.31 38.57
N LEU A 221 12.19 -5.93 37.56
CA LEU A 221 12.03 -4.67 36.84
C LEU A 221 11.82 -4.91 35.34
N VAL A 222 10.69 -4.43 34.81
CA VAL A 222 10.35 -4.45 33.38
C VAL A 222 10.34 -3.02 32.85
N SER A 223 11.17 -2.76 31.85
CA SER A 223 11.43 -1.43 31.30
C SER A 223 11.04 -1.32 29.82
N GLY A 224 10.69 -0.11 29.39
CA GLY A 224 10.17 0.13 28.04
C GLY A 224 8.73 -0.36 27.84
N SER A 225 8.10 0.06 26.74
CA SER A 225 6.80 -0.44 26.28
C SER A 225 6.99 -1.52 25.21
N PRO A 226 6.00 -2.41 24.99
CA PRO A 226 5.94 -3.23 23.79
C PRO A 226 6.00 -2.40 22.50
N PRO A 227 6.29 -3.04 21.36
CA PRO A 227 5.93 -2.51 20.05
C PRO A 227 4.46 -2.07 19.99
N GLN A 228 4.23 -0.95 19.33
CA GLN A 228 2.89 -0.45 19.00
C GLN A 228 2.47 -1.01 17.64
N TRP A 229 1.20 -1.41 17.55
CA TRP A 229 0.58 -1.94 16.35
C TRP A 229 -0.70 -1.17 16.04
N PHE A 230 -1.01 -1.03 14.76
CA PHE A 230 -2.15 -0.30 14.21
C PHE A 230 -3.04 -1.30 13.48
N VAL A 231 -4.36 -1.18 13.59
CA VAL A 231 -5.29 -1.98 12.77
C VAL A 231 -5.05 -1.65 11.29
N ASP A 232 -4.94 -2.70 10.49
CA ASP A 232 -4.79 -2.70 9.02
C ASP A 232 -5.97 -3.51 8.48
N ALA A 233 -7.04 -2.80 8.12
CA ALA A 233 -8.34 -3.37 7.78
C ALA A 233 -8.61 -3.41 6.26
N ASP A 234 -7.79 -2.75 5.44
CA ASP A 234 -7.82 -2.88 3.98
C ASP A 234 -6.68 -3.74 3.38
N GLY A 235 -5.58 -3.93 4.10
CA GLY A 235 -4.46 -4.80 3.75
C GLY A 235 -3.27 -4.14 3.04
N ASP A 236 -3.12 -2.82 3.09
CA ASP A 236 -2.06 -2.11 2.33
C ASP A 236 -0.68 -2.04 3.02
N GLY A 237 -0.64 -2.23 4.34
CA GLY A 237 0.58 -2.20 5.15
C GLY A 237 0.74 -0.99 6.08
N PHE A 238 -0.16 0.00 5.97
CA PHE A 238 -0.39 1.07 6.94
C PHE A 238 -1.62 0.73 7.81
N GLY A 239 -1.97 1.60 8.75
CA GLY A 239 -3.10 1.37 9.63
C GLY A 239 -3.56 2.58 10.43
N ASP A 240 -4.78 2.51 10.95
CA ASP A 240 -5.46 3.59 11.66
C ASP A 240 -4.68 4.00 12.93
N SER A 241 -4.19 5.25 12.92
CA SER A 241 -3.43 5.87 14.01
C SER A 241 -4.19 5.99 15.34
N THR A 242 -5.50 5.82 15.33
CA THR A 242 -6.39 5.86 16.50
C THR A 242 -6.70 4.46 17.04
N MET A 243 -6.73 3.44 16.19
CA MET A 243 -7.03 2.05 16.52
C MET A 243 -5.76 1.25 16.80
N THR A 244 -5.15 1.54 17.95
CA THR A 244 -3.81 1.04 18.31
C THR A 244 -3.82 -0.01 19.42
N SER A 245 -2.83 -0.90 19.40
CA SER A 245 -2.57 -1.87 20.46
C SER A 245 -1.07 -1.98 20.78
N PHE A 246 -0.74 -2.58 21.93
CA PHE A 246 0.64 -2.84 22.34
C PHE A 246 0.83 -4.34 22.55
N ALA A 247 1.75 -4.94 21.78
CA ALA A 247 1.97 -6.39 21.79
C ALA A 247 3.40 -6.73 21.34
N CYS A 248 3.92 -7.87 21.79
CA CYS A 248 5.27 -8.32 21.47
C CYS A 248 5.35 -8.90 20.05
N ASP A 249 4.47 -9.86 19.77
CA ASP A 249 4.19 -10.33 18.41
C ASP A 249 3.16 -9.44 17.72
N ARG A 250 3.25 -9.34 16.38
CA ARG A 250 2.27 -8.67 15.53
C ARG A 250 0.89 -9.33 15.65
N PRO A 251 -0.15 -8.62 16.14
CA PRO A 251 -1.51 -9.15 16.14
C PRO A 251 -2.02 -9.39 14.71
N ALA A 252 -2.96 -10.31 14.55
CA ALA A 252 -3.56 -10.56 13.23
C ALA A 252 -4.40 -9.35 12.78
N GLY A 253 -4.22 -8.91 11.52
CA GLY A 253 -4.87 -7.71 10.99
C GLY A 253 -4.31 -6.40 11.57
N GLN A 254 -3.01 -6.39 11.93
CA GLN A 254 -2.33 -5.19 12.40
C GLN A 254 -0.91 -5.07 11.83
N VAL A 255 -0.41 -3.84 11.73
CA VAL A 255 0.91 -3.47 11.20
C VAL A 255 1.67 -2.54 12.13
N SER A 256 2.98 -2.38 11.93
CA SER A 256 3.85 -1.52 12.76
C SER A 256 3.92 -0.07 12.28
N VAL A 257 3.26 0.26 11.17
CA VAL A 257 3.28 1.59 10.55
C VAL A 257 1.87 2.16 10.61
N GLY A 258 1.66 3.18 11.42
CA GLY A 258 0.42 3.95 11.42
C GLY A 258 0.49 5.11 10.43
N GLY A 259 -0.64 5.76 10.21
CA GLY A 259 -0.74 6.99 9.42
C GLY A 259 -1.68 6.90 8.24
N ASP A 260 -2.35 5.76 8.09
CA ASP A 260 -3.48 5.58 7.17
C ASP A 260 -4.58 6.60 7.47
N CYS A 261 -5.14 7.18 6.40
CA CYS A 261 -6.22 8.16 6.44
C CYS A 261 -7.58 7.60 6.00
N ASP A 262 -7.65 6.38 5.45
CA ASP A 262 -8.87 5.65 5.07
C ASP A 262 -8.70 4.11 5.18
N ASP A 263 -8.36 3.61 6.38
CA ASP A 263 -8.21 2.17 6.78
C ASP A 263 -9.47 1.30 6.52
N ALA A 264 -10.50 1.84 5.86
CA ALA A 264 -11.67 1.12 5.43
C ALA A 264 -11.47 0.52 4.01
N PRO A 265 -11.74 -0.78 3.78
CA PRO A 265 -11.58 -1.43 2.46
C PRO A 265 -12.54 -0.95 1.34
N GLY A 266 -13.19 0.20 1.50
CA GLY A 266 -13.99 0.85 0.49
C GLY A 266 -14.06 2.35 0.76
N ALA A 267 -14.19 3.14 -0.32
CA ALA A 267 -13.73 4.51 -0.47
C ALA A 267 -12.42 4.53 -1.28
N CYS A 268 -11.26 4.93 -0.75
CA CYS A 268 -9.98 4.61 -1.41
C CYS A 268 -9.40 3.28 -0.91
N GLY A 269 -9.57 2.99 0.39
CA GLY A 269 -8.89 1.86 1.03
C GLY A 269 -7.40 1.87 0.71
N ALA A 270 -6.89 0.72 0.26
CA ALA A 270 -5.47 0.40 0.02
C ALA A 270 -4.72 1.27 -1.04
N GLY A 271 -5.29 2.40 -1.43
CA GLY A 271 -4.65 3.50 -2.13
C GLY A 271 -4.61 4.82 -1.35
N CYS A 272 -4.88 4.84 -0.04
CA CYS A 272 -4.88 6.04 0.81
C CYS A 272 -3.87 5.92 1.96
N TYR A 273 -2.59 6.08 1.64
CA TYR A 273 -1.50 5.92 2.61
C TYR A 273 -0.35 6.92 2.43
N PRO A 274 0.38 7.25 3.52
CA PRO A 274 1.52 8.16 3.48
C PRO A 274 2.59 7.77 2.45
N GLY A 275 2.77 8.63 1.44
CA GLY A 275 3.79 8.46 0.41
C GLY A 275 3.39 7.57 -0.78
N ASN A 276 2.09 7.37 -1.02
CA ASN A 276 1.58 6.78 -2.25
C ASN A 276 2.16 7.49 -3.51
N PRO A 277 2.77 6.77 -4.47
CA PRO A 277 3.35 7.35 -5.68
C PRO A 277 2.33 7.79 -6.75
N ALA A 278 1.03 7.58 -6.52
CA ALA A 278 -0.06 8.21 -7.27
C ALA A 278 -0.77 9.25 -6.37
N PRO A 279 -0.11 10.36 -6.01
CA PRO A 279 -0.65 11.34 -5.07
C PRO A 279 -1.86 12.04 -5.69
N ASP A 280 -2.98 12.06 -4.98
CA ASP A 280 -4.17 12.84 -5.30
C ASP A 280 -4.56 12.81 -6.80
N VAL A 281 -5.13 11.69 -7.25
CA VAL A 281 -5.95 11.66 -8.47
C VAL A 281 -7.27 12.39 -8.22
N CYS A 282 -7.91 12.90 -9.28
CA CYS A 282 -9.03 13.81 -9.12
C CYS A 282 -10.38 13.09 -8.87
N ASP A 283 -10.50 12.49 -7.68
CA ASP A 283 -11.70 11.79 -7.21
C ASP A 283 -12.19 12.24 -5.82
N GLY A 284 -11.54 13.25 -5.22
CA GLY A 284 -11.99 13.91 -3.99
C GLY A 284 -11.53 13.19 -2.72
N ARG A 285 -10.47 12.39 -2.83
CA ARG A 285 -9.82 11.67 -1.73
C ARG A 285 -8.39 12.16 -1.55
N ASP A 286 -7.81 11.81 -0.41
CA ASP A 286 -6.46 12.18 0.01
C ASP A 286 -5.59 10.92 -0.07
N GLN A 287 -5.00 10.64 -1.24
CA GLN A 287 -4.34 9.33 -1.49
C GLN A 287 -2.92 9.24 -0.93
N ASP A 288 -2.27 10.37 -0.68
CA ASP A 288 -0.95 10.43 -0.04
C ASP A 288 -1.02 10.78 1.46
N CYS A 289 -2.22 10.86 2.02
CA CYS A 289 -2.55 11.28 3.39
C CYS A 289 -1.93 12.64 3.78
N SER A 290 -1.86 13.56 2.83
CA SER A 290 -1.38 14.93 2.98
C SER A 290 -2.46 15.90 2.52
N ALA A 291 -3.29 16.35 3.47
CA ALA A 291 -4.23 17.48 3.30
C ALA A 291 -3.60 18.85 2.91
N ALA A 292 -2.29 18.90 2.63
CA ALA A 292 -1.58 20.02 2.01
C ALA A 292 -1.26 19.78 0.52
N THR A 293 -1.27 18.52 0.07
CA THR A 293 -1.43 18.12 -1.33
C THR A 293 -2.86 18.49 -1.76
N ALA A 294 -3.07 18.66 -3.07
CA ALA A 294 -4.36 19.04 -3.61
C ALA A 294 -4.88 17.95 -4.54
N ASP A 295 -6.13 17.57 -4.32
CA ASP A 295 -6.98 16.76 -5.19
C ASP A 295 -6.69 17.04 -6.68
N GLY A 296 -6.22 16.02 -7.40
CA GLY A 296 -5.84 16.06 -8.81
C GLY A 296 -4.35 16.28 -9.13
N VAL A 297 -3.46 16.59 -8.17
CA VAL A 297 -2.03 16.92 -8.44
C VAL A 297 -1.26 15.80 -9.16
N GLY A 298 -1.56 14.53 -8.89
CA GLY A 298 -0.97 13.39 -9.60
C GLY A 298 -1.89 12.76 -10.65
N ASP A 299 -3.06 13.35 -10.91
CA ASP A 299 -3.96 12.90 -11.96
C ASP A 299 -3.32 13.09 -13.35
N PRO A 300 -3.10 12.02 -14.15
CA PRO A 300 -2.52 12.14 -15.48
C PRO A 300 -3.35 12.96 -16.47
N GLN A 301 -4.61 13.24 -16.14
CA GLN A 301 -5.50 14.08 -16.92
C GLN A 301 -5.48 15.56 -16.49
N LEU A 302 -4.93 15.91 -15.32
CA LEU A 302 -4.86 17.31 -14.88
C LEU A 302 -4.04 18.14 -15.88
N GLY A 303 -4.60 19.25 -16.34
CA GLY A 303 -3.98 20.11 -17.34
C GLY A 303 -4.07 19.59 -18.79
N VAL A 304 -4.66 18.42 -19.04
CA VAL A 304 -4.92 17.93 -20.40
C VAL A 304 -6.01 18.77 -21.05
N ALA A 305 -5.79 19.17 -22.31
CA ALA A 305 -6.72 20.00 -23.08
C ALA A 305 -8.07 19.29 -23.31
N CYS A 306 -9.17 20.01 -23.11
CA CYS A 306 -10.54 19.50 -23.13
C CYS A 306 -11.53 20.53 -23.67
N ASP A 307 -12.73 20.05 -23.96
CA ASP A 307 -13.71 20.53 -24.95
C ASP A 307 -15.09 20.80 -24.31
N GLY A 308 -15.05 21.30 -23.07
CA GLY A 308 -16.23 21.77 -22.35
C GLY A 308 -17.40 20.78 -22.24
N ALA A 309 -18.60 21.34 -22.33
CA ALA A 309 -19.88 20.64 -22.27
C ALA A 309 -20.96 21.29 -23.15
N ASP A 310 -20.55 22.22 -23.99
CA ASP A 310 -21.37 22.90 -24.97
C ASP A 310 -21.45 22.04 -26.25
N LEU A 311 -21.13 22.58 -27.41
CA LEU A 311 -21.26 21.89 -28.69
C LEU A 311 -20.01 22.13 -29.56
N ASP A 312 -18.85 22.39 -28.95
CA ASP A 312 -17.52 22.39 -29.55
C ASP A 312 -16.86 21.01 -29.78
N GLN A 313 -15.74 21.08 -30.51
CA GLN A 313 -14.65 20.12 -30.62
C GLN A 313 -13.28 20.80 -30.33
N CYS A 314 -13.31 22.08 -29.97
CA CYS A 314 -12.21 22.99 -29.67
C CYS A 314 -11.71 22.78 -28.24
N ARG A 315 -10.50 22.23 -28.09
CA ARG A 315 -9.93 21.92 -26.77
C ARG A 315 -9.19 23.11 -26.17
N GLU A 316 -9.93 24.16 -25.81
CA GLU A 316 -9.38 25.45 -25.39
C GLU A 316 -9.15 25.51 -23.88
N GLY A 317 -10.00 24.83 -23.12
CA GLY A 317 -9.85 24.61 -21.70
C GLY A 317 -8.91 23.46 -21.37
N THR A 318 -8.62 23.33 -20.07
CA THR A 318 -7.84 22.23 -19.51
C THR A 318 -8.64 21.55 -18.40
N LEU A 319 -8.48 20.24 -18.25
CA LEU A 319 -9.10 19.53 -17.13
C LEU A 319 -8.46 20.04 -15.84
N GLY A 320 -9.25 20.75 -15.05
CA GLY A 320 -8.92 21.17 -13.70
C GLY A 320 -9.63 20.27 -12.71
N CYS A 321 -8.98 19.93 -11.60
CA CYS A 321 -9.69 19.23 -10.53
C CYS A 321 -10.54 20.21 -9.73
N THR A 322 -11.85 19.93 -9.63
CA THR A 322 -12.78 20.72 -8.82
C THR A 322 -13.67 19.78 -8.04
N THR A 323 -13.50 19.76 -6.71
CA THR A 323 -14.32 18.99 -5.77
C THR A 323 -14.41 17.50 -6.12
N GLY A 324 -13.29 16.83 -6.37
CA GLY A 324 -13.22 15.40 -6.68
C GLY A 324 -13.80 15.01 -8.03
N THR A 325 -13.71 15.90 -9.01
CA THR A 325 -14.11 15.63 -10.39
C THR A 325 -13.26 16.44 -11.33
N LEU A 326 -12.76 15.78 -12.39
CA LEU A 326 -12.12 16.46 -13.52
C LEU A 326 -13.18 17.30 -14.22
N VAL A 327 -13.17 18.59 -13.93
CA VAL A 327 -14.02 19.57 -14.58
C VAL A 327 -13.19 20.19 -15.69
N CYS A 328 -13.69 20.12 -16.92
CA CYS A 328 -13.06 20.89 -17.97
C CYS A 328 -13.20 22.38 -17.62
N SER A 329 -12.07 23.10 -17.54
CA SER A 329 -12.08 24.54 -17.38
C SER A 329 -12.64 25.25 -18.60
N ASP A 330 -12.93 24.49 -19.66
CA ASP A 330 -13.54 25.06 -20.84
C ASP A 330 -14.98 25.46 -20.55
N VAL A 331 -15.19 26.74 -20.78
CA VAL A 331 -16.44 27.47 -20.68
C VAL A 331 -16.55 28.42 -21.88
N THR A 332 -15.82 28.12 -22.97
CA THR A 332 -16.14 28.64 -24.30
C THR A 332 -17.43 27.97 -24.79
N ALA A 333 -17.73 28.06 -26.08
CA ALA A 333 -19.10 27.90 -26.53
C ALA A 333 -19.24 27.64 -28.04
N SER A 334 -19.38 26.37 -28.35
CA SER A 334 -19.84 25.78 -29.59
C SER A 334 -18.95 25.91 -30.81
N SER A 335 -18.51 24.75 -31.28
CA SER A 335 -17.67 24.55 -32.45
C SER A 335 -18.08 23.24 -33.18
N VAL A 336 -19.04 23.41 -34.08
CA VAL A 336 -19.09 22.73 -35.39
C VAL A 336 -19.28 23.88 -36.37
N GLU A 337 -18.75 23.89 -37.60
CA GLU A 337 -19.27 24.84 -38.60
C GLU A 337 -20.76 24.40 -38.95
N GLY A 338 -21.04 23.24 -39.58
CA GLY A 338 -22.35 22.52 -39.37
C GLY A 338 -23.50 22.66 -40.41
N PRO A 339 -24.81 22.83 -40.04
CA PRO A 339 -25.90 22.63 -41.02
C PRO A 339 -26.04 23.80 -42.01
N ALA A 340 -26.15 23.50 -43.31
CA ALA A 340 -26.05 24.47 -44.41
C ALA A 340 -26.89 25.77 -44.27
N GLY A 341 -26.20 26.91 -44.24
CA GLY A 341 -26.79 28.23 -43.98
C GLY A 341 -27.10 28.51 -42.51
N SER A 342 -26.55 27.75 -41.57
CA SER A 342 -26.55 28.08 -40.14
C SER A 342 -25.43 29.08 -39.79
N ALA A 343 -25.49 29.63 -38.57
CA ALA A 343 -24.59 30.68 -38.06
C ALA A 343 -23.08 30.37 -37.95
N ARG A 344 -22.66 29.35 -37.19
CA ARG A 344 -22.95 28.00 -37.67
C ARG A 344 -21.86 27.67 -38.67
N CYS A 345 -22.32 27.60 -39.91
CA CYS A 345 -21.53 27.50 -41.10
C CYS A 345 -21.31 28.88 -41.82
N THR A 346 -21.18 30.00 -41.11
CA THR A 346 -20.67 31.26 -41.73
C THR A 346 -19.61 32.02 -40.94
N ASP A 347 -19.14 31.51 -39.79
CA ASP A 347 -18.58 32.37 -38.75
C ASP A 347 -17.04 32.58 -38.77
N MET A 348 -16.32 31.89 -39.67
CA MET A 348 -14.88 32.08 -39.87
C MET A 348 -14.05 31.91 -38.59
N ILE A 349 -14.53 31.05 -37.72
CA ILE A 349 -13.75 30.37 -36.71
C ILE A 349 -13.63 28.97 -37.27
N ASP A 350 -12.46 28.34 -37.21
CA ASP A 350 -12.52 26.88 -37.35
C ASP A 350 -13.24 26.48 -36.09
N ASN A 351 -14.50 26.11 -36.25
CA ASN A 351 -15.33 25.65 -35.17
C ASN A 351 -14.92 24.19 -34.85
N ASP A 352 -13.61 24.03 -34.68
CA ASP A 352 -12.74 22.85 -34.68
C ASP A 352 -11.24 23.25 -34.40
N CYS A 353 -10.93 24.56 -34.45
CA CYS A 353 -9.71 25.29 -34.06
C CYS A 353 -8.45 25.28 -35.00
N ASP A 354 -8.57 24.93 -36.29
CA ASP A 354 -7.55 24.91 -37.36
C ASP A 354 -7.15 26.25 -38.02
N GLY A 355 -8.00 27.28 -37.97
CA GLY A 355 -7.77 28.58 -38.63
C GLY A 355 -8.33 28.73 -40.07
N ARG A 356 -9.28 27.89 -40.47
CA ARG A 356 -10.22 28.02 -41.60
C ARG A 356 -11.65 27.76 -41.16
N THR A 357 -12.61 27.93 -42.07
CA THR A 357 -13.37 29.18 -42.00
C THR A 357 -14.37 29.26 -43.14
N ASP A 358 -15.59 29.57 -42.76
CA ASP A 358 -16.78 28.91 -43.28
C ASP A 358 -17.23 28.96 -44.73
N LEU A 359 -17.07 30.07 -45.48
CA LEU A 359 -17.58 30.06 -46.87
C LEU A 359 -16.70 29.22 -47.82
N ALA A 360 -15.58 28.69 -47.30
CA ALA A 360 -14.83 27.58 -47.87
C ALA A 360 -15.07 26.25 -47.13
N ASP A 361 -15.73 26.26 -45.97
CA ASP A 361 -16.19 25.06 -45.29
C ASP A 361 -17.39 24.45 -46.04
N PRO A 362 -17.33 23.15 -46.38
CA PRO A 362 -18.39 22.50 -47.14
C PRO A 362 -19.73 22.38 -46.41
N GLY A 363 -19.80 22.63 -45.11
CA GLY A 363 -21.03 22.58 -44.33
C GLY A 363 -22.04 23.66 -44.73
N CYS A 364 -21.65 24.79 -45.33
CA CYS A 364 -22.57 25.91 -45.54
C CYS A 364 -23.36 25.97 -46.85
N ALA A 365 -22.68 25.93 -48.00
CA ALA A 365 -23.15 26.64 -49.19
C ALA A 365 -24.22 25.89 -50.02
N THR A 366 -25.41 26.48 -50.21
CA THR A 366 -26.45 25.96 -51.14
C THR A 366 -27.23 27.05 -51.88
N CYS A 367 -27.83 26.70 -53.03
CA CYS A 367 -28.73 27.59 -53.79
C CYS A 367 -30.07 27.75 -53.08
N VAL A 368 -30.49 28.99 -52.79
CA VAL A 368 -31.73 29.28 -52.05
C VAL A 368 -32.94 29.28 -52.99
N PRO A 369 -33.88 28.32 -52.89
CA PRO A 369 -34.96 28.18 -53.89
C PRO A 369 -35.88 29.41 -53.98
N ALA A 370 -36.18 30.06 -52.85
CA ALA A 370 -37.02 31.26 -52.82
C ALA A 370 -36.33 32.47 -53.48
N GLY A 371 -35.03 32.65 -53.26
CA GLY A 371 -34.25 33.73 -53.87
C GLY A 371 -34.04 33.51 -55.37
N CYS A 372 -33.75 32.27 -55.77
CA CYS A 372 -33.63 31.92 -57.19
C CYS A 372 -34.96 32.04 -57.94
N LEU A 373 -36.08 31.60 -57.34
CA LEU A 373 -37.42 31.76 -57.92
C LEU A 373 -37.82 33.24 -58.07
N ALA A 374 -37.46 34.09 -57.10
CA ALA A 374 -37.68 35.54 -57.18
C ALA A 374 -36.87 36.20 -58.30
N ALA A 375 -35.69 35.67 -58.65
CA ALA A 375 -34.90 36.08 -59.80
C ALA A 375 -35.40 35.48 -61.14
N GLY A 376 -36.48 34.69 -61.13
CA GLY A 376 -37.04 34.03 -62.32
C GLY A 376 -36.30 32.74 -62.73
N GLY A 377 -35.47 32.18 -61.84
CA GLY A 377 -34.72 30.95 -62.09
C GLY A 377 -35.21 29.74 -61.29
N SER A 378 -34.49 28.64 -61.45
CA SER A 378 -34.61 27.44 -60.61
C SER A 378 -33.23 26.95 -60.17
N CYS A 379 -33.11 26.45 -58.95
CA CYS A 379 -31.85 25.89 -58.45
C CYS A 379 -31.56 24.54 -59.14
N ILE A 380 -30.36 24.42 -59.71
CA ILE A 380 -29.80 23.18 -60.25
C ILE A 380 -28.45 22.98 -59.56
N GLY A 381 -28.41 22.11 -58.55
CA GLY A 381 -27.26 21.99 -57.65
C GLY A 381 -27.06 23.28 -56.85
N THR A 382 -25.83 23.80 -56.84
CA THR A 382 -25.45 25.06 -56.19
C THR A 382 -25.72 26.31 -57.04
N THR A 383 -26.17 26.14 -58.29
CA THR A 383 -26.36 27.24 -59.25
C THR A 383 -27.83 27.58 -59.45
N CYS A 384 -28.18 28.85 -59.33
CA CYS A 384 -29.45 29.38 -59.79
C CYS A 384 -29.42 29.54 -61.32
N VAL A 385 -30.25 28.77 -62.04
CA VAL A 385 -30.33 28.79 -63.50
C VAL A 385 -31.54 29.62 -63.93
N ILE A 386 -31.30 30.75 -64.57
CA ILE A 386 -32.30 31.71 -65.06
C ILE A 386 -32.36 31.60 -66.59
N VAL A 387 -33.51 31.18 -67.12
CA VAL A 387 -33.76 31.13 -68.57
C VAL A 387 -34.64 32.31 -68.95
N ALA A 388 -34.04 33.34 -69.54
CA ALA A 388 -34.73 34.57 -69.89
C ALA A 388 -35.41 34.44 -71.26
N THR A 389 -36.65 34.94 -71.35
CA THR A 389 -37.51 34.84 -72.55
C THR A 389 -38.09 36.19 -73.01
N GLY A 390 -37.58 37.31 -72.47
CA GLY A 390 -38.05 38.65 -72.80
C GLY A 390 -37.07 39.77 -72.43
N ALA A 391 -37.43 41.00 -72.79
CA ALA A 391 -36.58 42.19 -72.78
C ALA A 391 -36.20 42.75 -71.39
N THR A 392 -36.61 42.10 -70.30
CA THR A 392 -36.36 42.56 -68.92
C THR A 392 -34.91 42.36 -68.49
N ARG A 393 -34.41 43.25 -67.62
CA ARG A 393 -33.07 43.11 -67.03
C ARG A 393 -33.01 41.91 -66.09
N VAL A 394 -32.06 41.02 -66.29
CA VAL A 394 -31.81 39.88 -65.40
C VAL A 394 -30.88 40.33 -64.27
N ASN A 395 -31.21 40.00 -63.02
CA ASN A 395 -30.34 40.25 -61.87
C ASN A 395 -30.08 38.92 -61.16
N CYS A 396 -28.80 38.52 -61.10
CA CYS A 396 -28.38 37.35 -60.35
C CYS A 396 -28.60 37.54 -58.84
N PRO A 397 -29.08 36.51 -58.11
CA PRO A 397 -29.20 36.59 -56.66
C PRO A 397 -27.81 36.62 -56.00
N PRO A 398 -27.62 37.39 -54.90
CA PRO A 398 -26.33 37.52 -54.23
C PRO A 398 -25.90 36.22 -53.55
N GLY A 399 -24.59 35.97 -53.48
CA GLY A 399 -23.97 34.84 -52.78
C GLY A 399 -24.14 33.46 -53.43
N MET A 400 -24.98 33.33 -54.46
CA MET A 400 -25.21 32.08 -55.19
C MET A 400 -24.40 32.03 -56.47
N GLY A 401 -24.14 30.82 -56.98
CA GLY A 401 -23.77 30.65 -58.38
C GLY A 401 -24.96 31.02 -59.27
N CYS A 402 -24.72 31.73 -60.37
CA CYS A 402 -25.77 32.20 -61.27
C CYS A 402 -25.43 31.82 -62.72
N GLN A 403 -26.36 31.16 -63.40
CA GLN A 403 -26.29 30.90 -64.83
C GLN A 403 -27.47 31.58 -65.55
N VAL A 404 -27.17 32.48 -66.48
CA VAL A 404 -28.18 33.24 -67.23
C VAL A 404 -28.15 32.80 -68.69
N ARG A 405 -29.29 32.31 -69.18
CA ARG A 405 -29.47 31.82 -70.56
C ARG A 405 -30.45 32.72 -71.30
N CYS A 406 -29.94 33.59 -72.17
CA CYS A 406 -30.69 34.48 -73.05
C CYS A 406 -30.71 33.86 -74.47
N GLU A 407 -31.58 32.86 -74.69
CA GLU A 407 -31.52 31.98 -75.88
C GLU A 407 -32.52 32.34 -77.00
N THR A 408 -33.34 33.38 -76.81
CA THR A 408 -34.27 33.90 -77.83
C THR A 408 -33.97 35.36 -78.17
N ALA A 409 -34.22 35.74 -79.43
CA ALA A 409 -34.08 37.13 -79.87
C ALA A 409 -34.98 38.06 -79.03
N GLY A 410 -34.39 39.13 -78.49
CA GLY A 410 -35.07 40.05 -77.57
C GLY A 410 -35.04 39.64 -76.09
N SER A 411 -34.37 38.53 -75.74
CA SER A 411 -34.08 38.23 -74.34
C SER A 411 -32.96 39.11 -73.79
N CYS A 412 -33.11 39.57 -72.54
CA CYS A 412 -32.08 40.32 -71.82
C CYS A 412 -31.72 41.68 -72.45
N GLU A 413 -32.61 42.31 -73.23
CA GLU A 413 -32.35 43.61 -73.90
C GLU A 413 -32.07 44.78 -72.94
N GLN A 414 -32.52 44.71 -71.68
CA GLN A 414 -32.17 45.67 -70.63
C GLN A 414 -30.92 45.24 -69.83
N GLY A 415 -30.22 44.20 -70.26
CA GLY A 415 -28.94 43.74 -69.73
C GLY A 415 -29.01 42.62 -68.69
N VAL A 416 -27.84 42.18 -68.24
CA VAL A 416 -27.62 41.20 -67.17
C VAL A 416 -26.75 41.83 -66.08
N SER A 417 -27.18 41.70 -64.83
CA SER A 417 -26.42 42.11 -63.64
C SER A 417 -25.96 40.86 -62.90
N CYS A 418 -24.65 40.64 -62.82
CA CYS A 418 -24.10 39.55 -61.99
C CYS A 418 -24.19 39.84 -60.49
N GLY A 419 -24.48 41.09 -60.09
CA GLY A 419 -24.70 41.47 -58.69
C GLY A 419 -23.46 41.17 -57.85
N THR A 420 -23.65 40.48 -56.72
CA THR A 420 -22.58 39.89 -55.90
C THR A 420 -22.71 38.37 -55.86
N ALA A 421 -22.89 37.74 -57.03
CA ALA A 421 -22.88 36.29 -57.18
C ALA A 421 -21.45 35.72 -56.99
N SER A 422 -21.32 34.53 -56.41
CA SER A 422 -20.03 33.84 -56.27
C SER A 422 -19.50 33.33 -57.62
N SER A 423 -20.40 33.10 -58.58
CA SER A 423 -20.05 32.93 -60.00
C SER A 423 -21.18 33.40 -60.91
N CYS A 424 -20.84 33.93 -62.07
CA CYS A 424 -21.80 34.40 -63.08
C CYS A 424 -21.43 33.84 -64.46
N ASP A 425 -22.20 32.86 -64.94
CA ASP A 425 -22.11 32.30 -66.30
C ASP A 425 -23.24 32.92 -67.14
N VAL A 426 -22.90 33.73 -68.14
CA VAL A 426 -23.88 34.44 -68.98
C VAL A 426 -23.75 33.96 -70.42
N ARG A 427 -24.79 33.33 -70.94
CA ARG A 427 -24.86 32.88 -72.35
C ARG A 427 -25.98 33.58 -73.10
N CYS A 428 -25.63 34.35 -74.13
CA CYS A 428 -26.54 35.10 -74.97
C CYS A 428 -26.41 34.68 -76.43
N ILE A 429 -27.53 34.41 -77.11
CA ILE A 429 -27.56 33.95 -78.51
C ILE A 429 -28.49 34.86 -79.33
N GLY A 430 -27.99 35.42 -80.44
CA GLY A 430 -28.77 36.23 -81.37
C GLY A 430 -28.02 37.46 -81.89
N ALA A 431 -28.60 38.13 -82.89
CA ALA A 431 -28.06 39.40 -83.40
C ALA A 431 -28.06 40.46 -82.29
N GLY A 432 -26.92 41.11 -82.06
CA GLY A 432 -26.73 42.04 -80.95
C GLY A 432 -26.66 41.38 -79.57
N ALA A 433 -26.26 40.11 -79.48
CA ALA A 433 -26.01 39.45 -78.19
C ALA A 433 -25.09 40.31 -77.31
N CYS A 434 -25.52 40.60 -76.08
CA CYS A 434 -24.79 41.46 -75.12
C CYS A 434 -24.63 42.95 -75.51
N ARG A 435 -25.28 43.43 -76.59
CA ARG A 435 -25.22 44.83 -77.07
C ARG A 435 -26.14 45.77 -76.29
N SER A 436 -27.39 45.36 -76.07
CA SER A 436 -28.42 46.17 -75.40
C SER A 436 -28.40 45.94 -73.89
N GLY A 437 -28.25 47.01 -73.10
CA GLY A 437 -28.19 46.96 -71.62
C GLY A 437 -26.89 46.37 -71.03
N GLY A 438 -26.17 45.53 -71.78
CA GLY A 438 -24.85 45.00 -71.44
C GLY A 438 -24.83 43.94 -70.35
N VAL A 439 -23.65 43.39 -70.08
CA VAL A 439 -23.38 42.46 -68.97
C VAL A 439 -22.48 43.14 -67.93
N ASP A 440 -23.01 43.33 -66.72
CA ASP A 440 -22.29 43.93 -65.61
C ASP A 440 -21.73 42.86 -64.66
N CYS A 441 -20.45 42.52 -64.86
CA CYS A 441 -19.70 41.60 -64.02
C CYS A 441 -19.11 42.27 -62.76
N SER A 442 -19.24 43.59 -62.58
CA SER A 442 -18.40 44.38 -61.66
C SER A 442 -18.60 44.19 -60.15
N GLY A 443 -19.34 43.17 -59.73
CA GLY A 443 -19.46 42.75 -58.32
C GLY A 443 -19.42 41.24 -58.07
N ALA A 444 -19.34 40.39 -59.11
CA ALA A 444 -19.22 38.94 -58.95
C ALA A 444 -17.74 38.51 -58.86
N GLU A 445 -17.45 37.41 -58.17
CA GLU A 445 -16.07 36.95 -57.97
C GLU A 445 -15.46 36.38 -59.26
N LEU A 446 -16.26 35.57 -59.97
CA LEU A 446 -15.95 34.97 -61.27
C LEU A 446 -17.06 35.31 -62.28
N CYS A 447 -16.69 35.74 -63.48
CA CYS A 447 -17.62 36.00 -64.59
C CYS A 447 -17.14 35.32 -65.89
N ASP A 448 -17.97 34.45 -66.48
CA ASP A 448 -17.79 33.91 -67.84
C ASP A 448 -18.96 34.41 -68.70
N VAL A 449 -18.64 35.11 -69.79
CA VAL A 449 -19.62 35.77 -70.66
C VAL A 449 -19.43 35.27 -72.09
N ARG A 450 -20.48 34.65 -72.65
CA ARG A 450 -20.48 34.01 -73.96
C ARG A 450 -21.59 34.57 -74.82
N CYS A 451 -21.21 35.36 -75.83
CA CYS A 451 -22.13 36.06 -76.71
C CYS A 451 -21.97 35.55 -78.16
N GLU A 452 -23.04 34.99 -78.71
CA GLU A 452 -23.05 34.30 -80.01
C GLU A 452 -24.00 35.01 -80.99
N GLY A 453 -23.47 35.71 -82.01
CA GLY A 453 -24.26 36.34 -83.08
C GLY A 453 -23.59 37.54 -83.77
N THR A 454 -24.21 38.04 -84.84
CA THR A 454 -23.77 39.26 -85.53
C THR A 454 -23.80 40.46 -84.59
N ALA A 455 -22.77 41.30 -84.58
CA ALA A 455 -22.62 42.42 -83.64
C ALA A 455 -22.66 41.99 -82.15
N ALA A 456 -22.17 40.79 -81.83
CA ALA A 456 -22.00 40.37 -80.44
C ALA A 456 -21.02 41.30 -79.72
N CYS A 457 -21.38 41.73 -78.51
CA CYS A 457 -20.57 42.61 -77.67
C CYS A 457 -20.28 44.02 -78.25
N GLU A 458 -21.00 44.45 -79.30
CA GLU A 458 -20.88 45.80 -79.90
C GLU A 458 -21.28 46.90 -78.91
N HIS A 459 -20.61 48.07 -78.94
CA HIS A 459 -20.92 49.19 -78.06
C HIS A 459 -22.11 50.04 -78.58
N GLY A 460 -23.28 49.89 -77.97
CA GLY A 460 -24.35 50.88 -78.14
C GLY A 460 -23.95 52.23 -77.54
N SER A 461 -24.30 53.33 -78.21
CA SER A 461 -23.82 54.72 -77.97
C SER A 461 -24.21 55.39 -76.63
N ALA A 462 -24.46 54.61 -75.58
CA ALA A 462 -24.77 55.06 -74.23
C ALA A 462 -24.15 54.22 -73.07
N SER A 463 -23.68 52.98 -73.29
CA SER A 463 -23.12 52.12 -72.21
C SER A 463 -22.19 51.01 -72.72
N THR A 464 -21.18 50.65 -71.93
CA THR A 464 -20.22 49.55 -72.21
C THR A 464 -20.93 48.18 -72.29
N SER A 465 -20.61 47.38 -73.31
CA SER A 465 -21.29 46.09 -73.58
C SER A 465 -20.99 45.01 -72.54
N VAL A 466 -19.74 44.88 -72.09
CA VAL A 466 -19.36 44.05 -70.93
C VAL A 466 -18.46 44.86 -69.99
N ASN A 467 -18.76 44.83 -68.68
CA ASN A 467 -18.09 45.60 -67.65
C ASN A 467 -17.37 44.71 -66.63
N CYS A 468 -16.06 44.54 -66.79
CA CYS A 468 -15.21 43.64 -65.98
C CYS A 468 -14.40 44.36 -64.87
N ARG A 469 -14.85 45.53 -64.39
CA ARG A 469 -14.00 46.46 -63.59
C ARG A 469 -13.42 45.95 -62.26
N ARG A 470 -13.89 44.83 -61.70
CA ARG A 470 -13.54 44.33 -60.35
C ARG A 470 -13.44 42.80 -60.21
N SER A 471 -13.56 42.05 -61.30
CA SER A 471 -13.80 40.60 -61.26
C SER A 471 -12.83 39.86 -62.18
N THR A 472 -12.63 38.56 -61.95
CA THR A 472 -11.98 37.69 -62.94
C THR A 472 -12.98 37.44 -64.06
N CYS A 473 -12.68 37.90 -65.28
CA CYS A 473 -13.63 38.03 -66.37
C CYS A 473 -13.15 37.30 -67.63
N SER A 474 -13.83 36.24 -68.02
CA SER A 474 -13.66 35.56 -69.31
C SER A 474 -14.77 36.05 -70.26
N VAL A 475 -14.41 36.57 -71.43
CA VAL A 475 -15.39 37.08 -72.40
C VAL A 475 -15.12 36.47 -73.77
N THR A 476 -16.08 35.69 -74.27
CA THR A 476 -16.05 35.07 -75.60
C THR A 476 -17.16 35.64 -76.47
N CYS A 477 -16.80 36.38 -77.52
CA CYS A 477 -17.74 36.98 -78.47
C CYS A 477 -17.51 36.40 -79.87
N THR A 478 -18.57 35.90 -80.51
CA THR A 478 -18.45 35.20 -81.80
C THR A 478 -19.49 35.68 -82.81
N GLY A 479 -19.06 36.00 -84.04
CA GLY A 479 -19.92 36.46 -85.12
C GLY A 479 -19.24 37.52 -86.00
N THR A 480 -19.94 37.99 -87.04
CA THR A 480 -19.49 39.17 -87.80
C THR A 480 -19.58 40.41 -86.90
N ASP A 481 -18.62 41.31 -87.05
CA ASP A 481 -18.62 42.63 -86.36
C ASP A 481 -18.63 42.50 -84.82
N ALA A 482 -18.17 41.35 -84.30
CA ALA A 482 -18.08 41.09 -82.87
C ALA A 482 -16.99 41.95 -82.21
N CYS A 483 -17.33 42.59 -81.09
CA CYS A 483 -16.49 43.54 -80.36
C CYS A 483 -16.09 44.82 -81.12
N GLU A 484 -16.85 45.22 -82.15
CA GLU A 484 -16.72 46.57 -82.71
C GLU A 484 -16.99 47.60 -81.58
N ASP A 485 -16.09 48.58 -81.46
CA ASP A 485 -15.98 49.56 -80.35
C ASP A 485 -15.68 49.03 -78.92
N GLY A 486 -15.41 47.72 -78.74
CA GLY A 486 -14.55 47.19 -77.68
C GLY A 486 -15.17 46.85 -76.30
N ILE A 487 -14.37 46.13 -75.49
CA ILE A 487 -14.71 45.71 -74.10
C ILE A 487 -13.99 46.60 -73.09
N ALA A 488 -14.69 47.05 -72.04
CA ALA A 488 -14.15 47.95 -71.04
C ALA A 488 -13.43 47.22 -69.89
N ALA A 489 -12.16 46.89 -70.08
CA ALA A 489 -11.25 46.44 -69.03
C ALA A 489 -10.56 47.63 -68.31
N SER A 490 -10.28 47.50 -67.02
CA SER A 490 -9.53 48.51 -66.25
C SER A 490 -8.64 47.90 -65.17
N THR A 491 -7.72 48.70 -64.64
CA THR A 491 -6.52 48.40 -63.83
C THR A 491 -6.69 47.65 -62.49
N GLY A 492 -7.75 46.85 -62.29
CA GLY A 492 -8.00 46.11 -61.04
C GLY A 492 -8.51 44.67 -61.19
N GLY A 493 -8.75 44.18 -62.41
CA GLY A 493 -9.20 42.80 -62.65
C GLY A 493 -8.56 42.18 -63.90
N THR A 494 -8.52 40.85 -63.97
CA THR A 494 -8.03 40.11 -65.13
C THR A 494 -9.18 39.88 -66.11
N CYS A 495 -9.03 40.38 -67.34
CA CYS A 495 -10.00 40.22 -68.42
C CYS A 495 -9.33 39.50 -69.59
N THR A 496 -9.85 38.32 -69.96
CA THR A 496 -9.40 37.57 -71.14
C THR A 496 -10.50 37.63 -72.20
N ALA A 497 -10.20 38.24 -73.34
CA ALA A 497 -11.16 38.42 -74.44
C ALA A 497 -10.84 37.46 -75.60
N HIS A 498 -11.85 36.75 -76.10
CA HIS A 498 -11.72 35.85 -77.26
C HIS A 498 -12.74 36.27 -78.32
N CYS A 499 -12.25 36.69 -79.48
CA CYS A 499 -13.06 37.17 -80.60
C CYS A 499 -12.84 36.26 -81.82
N CYS A 500 -13.90 35.65 -82.35
CA CYS A 500 -13.77 34.68 -83.45
C CYS A 500 -14.57 35.11 -84.70
N ASN A 501 -14.09 34.69 -85.88
CA ASN A 501 -14.71 34.90 -87.19
C ASN A 501 -14.78 36.37 -87.71
N GLY A 502 -13.69 37.12 -87.52
CA GLY A 502 -13.42 38.37 -88.27
C GLY A 502 -13.76 39.70 -87.56
N GLY A 503 -14.31 39.66 -86.35
CA GLY A 503 -14.84 40.85 -85.66
C GLY A 503 -13.85 41.94 -85.22
N CYS A 504 -12.57 41.65 -84.99
CA CYS A 504 -11.61 42.65 -84.46
C CYS A 504 -11.23 43.79 -85.44
N ALA A 505 -11.83 43.85 -86.62
CA ALA A 505 -11.43 44.74 -87.72
C ALA A 505 -12.22 46.08 -87.72
N GLY A 506 -12.17 46.85 -86.64
CA GLY A 506 -12.80 48.18 -86.61
C GLY A 506 -12.49 49.05 -85.37
N GLY A 507 -12.62 48.48 -84.16
CA GLY A 507 -12.54 49.22 -82.90
C GLY A 507 -11.22 49.12 -82.14
N THR A 508 -10.91 50.13 -81.32
CA THR A 508 -9.76 50.11 -80.39
C THR A 508 -10.05 49.22 -79.16
N ALA A 509 -9.80 47.92 -79.27
CA ALA A 509 -9.80 47.03 -78.12
C ALA A 509 -8.54 47.26 -77.24
N THR A 510 -8.69 47.98 -76.13
CA THR A 510 -7.62 48.13 -75.12
C THR A 510 -7.50 46.89 -74.23
N CYS A 511 -7.06 45.78 -74.82
CA CYS A 511 -6.60 44.60 -74.07
C CYS A 511 -5.08 44.70 -73.89
N THR A 512 -4.61 44.98 -72.67
CA THR A 512 -3.17 45.08 -72.39
C THR A 512 -2.43 43.75 -72.32
N THR A 513 -3.16 42.62 -72.41
CA THR A 513 -2.65 41.28 -72.77
C THR A 513 -3.79 40.42 -73.35
N ASP A 514 -3.43 39.50 -74.25
CA ASP A 514 -4.21 38.37 -74.79
C ASP A 514 -5.52 38.68 -75.56
N ASN A 515 -5.35 39.34 -76.72
CA ASN A 515 -6.20 39.13 -77.89
C ASN A 515 -5.65 37.96 -78.72
N VAL A 516 -6.10 36.73 -78.46
CA VAL A 516 -5.72 35.55 -79.26
C VAL A 516 -6.90 35.08 -80.10
N CYS A 517 -6.81 35.28 -81.42
CA CYS A 517 -7.58 34.53 -82.40
C CYS A 517 -6.76 33.30 -82.81
N MET A 518 -7.30 32.10 -82.65
CA MET A 518 -6.83 30.88 -83.33
C MET A 518 -7.82 30.47 -84.41
#